data_AF-A0A7C4DUR5-F1
#
_entry.id   AF-A0A7C4DUR5-F1
#
_cell.length_a   1.000
_cell.length_b   1.000
_cell.length_c   1.000
_cell.angle_alpha   90.00
_cell.angle_beta   90.00
_cell.angle_gamma   90.00
#
_symmetry.space_group_name_H-M   'P 1'
#
loop_
_entity.id
_entity.type
_entity.pdbx_description
1 polymer ?
#
loop_
_entity_poly.entity_id
_entity_poly.type
_entity_poly.pdbx_seq_one_letter_code
_entity_poly.pdbx_strand_id
1 'polypeptide(L)' 'MLIQREFTVIDGRKVFYNYFCDLIVEIEGKRIGIEAFLVDDLPVPLIFGALDMEAYMIKLDLARRRLDLSEFTGYMLAL' A
#
# COMPACT_ATOMS: atom_id res chain seq x y z
N MET A 1 11.79 -10.47 9.22
CA MET A 1 11.26 -11.21 10.39
C MET A 1 10.01 -11.94 9.91
N LEU A 2 9.86 -13.25 10.12
CA LEU A 2 8.65 -13.99 9.72
C LEU A 2 7.51 -13.61 10.69
N ILE A 3 6.76 -12.57 10.35
CA ILE A 3 5.51 -12.23 11.05
C ILE A 3 4.40 -12.72 10.14
N GLN A 4 3.69 -13.76 10.56
CA GLN A 4 2.47 -14.18 9.88
C GLN A 4 1.46 -13.04 10.00
N ARG A 5 0.97 -12.57 8.85
CA ARG A 5 -0.04 -11.53 8.77
C ARG A 5 -1.26 -12.09 8.06
N GLU A 6 -2.42 -11.56 8.42
CA GLU A 6 -3.70 -11.94 7.81
C GLU A 6 -4.40 -10.70 7.25
N PHE A 7 -5.11 -10.88 6.13
CA PHE A 7 -6.08 -9.90 5.66
C PHE A 7 -7.34 -10.60 5.17
N THR A 8 -8.44 -9.86 5.15
CA THR A 8 -9.74 -10.34 4.66
C THR A 8 -9.99 -9.72 3.29
N VAL A 9 -10.17 -10.56 2.26
CA VAL A 9 -10.57 -10.09 0.93
C VAL A 9 -12.06 -9.75 0.88
N ILE A 10 -12.49 -9.07 -0.18
CA ILE A 10 -13.87 -8.56 -0.32
C ILE A 10 -14.94 -9.67 -0.29
N ASP A 11 -14.59 -10.91 -0.63
CA ASP A 11 -15.50 -12.08 -0.56
C ASP A 11 -15.57 -12.70 0.85
N GLY A 12 -14.86 -12.12 1.84
CA GLY A 12 -14.83 -12.57 3.23
C GLY A 12 -13.81 -13.65 3.53
N ARG A 13 -13.07 -14.15 2.53
CA ARG A 13 -12.00 -15.13 2.75
C ARG A 13 -10.82 -14.49 3.47
N LYS A 14 -10.24 -15.22 4.42
CA LYS A 14 -8.96 -14.87 5.02
C LYS A 14 -7.80 -15.38 4.19
N VAL A 15 -6.84 -14.51 3.90
CA VAL A 15 -5.60 -14.85 3.22
C VAL A 15 -4.46 -14.68 4.22
N PHE A 16 -3.64 -15.72 4.34
CA PHE A 16 -2.47 -15.75 5.20
C PHE A 16 -1.21 -15.68 4.34
N TYR A 17 -0.24 -14.87 4.77
CA TYR A 17 1.02 -14.76 4.08
C TYR A 17 2.18 -14.71 5.08
N ASN A 18 3.28 -15.33 4.68
CA ASN A 18 4.48 -15.51 5.50
C ASN A 18 5.63 -14.61 5.05
N TYR A 19 5.50 -13.98 3.89
CA TYR A 19 6.54 -13.20 3.25
C TYR A 19 6.01 -11.80 2.92
N PHE A 20 6.81 -10.80 3.23
CA PHE A 20 6.65 -9.43 2.74
C PHE A 20 7.99 -9.00 2.13
N CYS A 21 7.93 -8.07 1.19
CA CYS A 21 9.11 -7.41 0.65
C CYS A 21 8.96 -5.89 0.78
N ASP A 22 10.08 -5.23 1.04
CA ASP A 22 10.15 -3.78 0.96
C ASP A 22 10.36 -3.39 -0.50
N LEU A 23 9.50 -2.50 -1.01
CA LEU A 23 9.62 -1.96 -2.35
C LEU A 23 9.83 -0.45 -2.29
N ILE A 24 10.56 0.07 -3.26
CA ILE A 24 10.64 1.50 -3.52
C ILE A 24 9.76 1.78 -4.74
N VAL A 25 8.75 2.63 -4.55
CA VAL A 25 7.86 3.08 -5.64
C VAL A 25 8.03 4.57 -5.85
N GLU A 26 7.76 5.03 -7.07
CA GLU A 26 7.79 6.45 -7.42
C GLU A 26 6.36 6.99 -7.54
N ILE A 27 6.06 8.07 -6.81
CA ILE A 27 4.80 8.81 -6.86
C ILE A 27 5.14 10.28 -7.08
N GLU A 28 4.64 10.89 -8.16
CA GLU A 28 4.89 12.32 -8.51
C GLU A 28 6.40 12.69 -8.46
N GLY A 29 7.26 11.82 -8.98
CA GLY A 29 8.71 12.02 -9.00
C GLY A 29 9.42 11.85 -7.66
N LYS A 30 8.71 11.40 -6.61
CA LYS A 30 9.30 11.10 -5.29
C LYS A 30 9.33 9.60 -5.04
N ARG A 31 10.44 9.11 -4.50
CA ARG A 31 10.61 7.70 -4.13
C ARG A 31 10.19 7.47 -2.69
N ILE A 32 9.27 6.54 -2.48
CA ILE A 32 8.81 6.13 -1.16
C ILE A 32 8.96 4.62 -0.97
N GLY A 33 9.27 4.22 0.27
CA GLY A 33 9.25 2.82 0.68
C GLY A 33 7.83 2.38 0.96
N ILE A 34 7.46 1.19 0.50
CA ILE A 34 6.19 0.53 0.82
C ILE A 34 6.48 -0.91 1.26
N GLU A 35 5.72 -1.39 2.23
CA GLU A 35 5.66 -2.82 2.54
C GLU A 35 4.67 -3.49 1.57
N ALA A 36 5.15 -4.49 0.84
CA ALA A 36 4.39 -5.22 -0.16
C ALA A 36 4.17 -6.67 0.24
N PHE A 37 2.95 -7.15 0.01
CA PHE A 37 2.55 -8.53 0.27
C PHE A 37 2.53 -9.31 -1.03
N LEU A 38 3.22 -10.46 -1.04
CA LEU A 38 3.11 -11.42 -2.13
C LEU A 38 1.91 -12.33 -1.85
N VAL A 39 0.92 -12.30 -2.74
CA VAL A 39 -0.28 -13.13 -2.65
C VAL A 39 -0.30 -14.07 -3.85
N ASP A 40 -0.02 -15.35 -3.60
CA ASP A 40 0.12 -16.36 -4.66
C ASP A 40 -1.21 -16.69 -5.36
N ASP A 41 -2.35 -16.46 -4.69
CA ASP A 41 -3.70 -16.85 -5.15
C ASP A 41 -4.45 -15.75 -5.94
N LEU A 42 -3.75 -14.69 -6.37
CA LEU A 42 -4.36 -13.68 -7.24
C LEU A 42 -4.29 -14.12 -8.71
N PRO A 43 -5.33 -13.90 -9.52
CA PRO A 43 -5.36 -14.28 -10.94
C PRO A 43 -4.31 -13.56 -11.81
N VAL A 44 -3.52 -12.65 -11.21
CA VAL A 44 -2.38 -11.94 -11.78
C VAL A 44 -1.40 -11.68 -10.64
N PRO A 45 -0.06 -11.70 -10.83
CA PRO A 45 0.89 -11.24 -9.81
C PRO A 45 0.68 -9.74 -9.56
N LEU A 46 -0.24 -9.44 -8.66
CA LEU A 46 -0.56 -8.11 -8.16
C LEU A 46 0.15 -7.98 -6.83
N ILE A 47 1.13 -7.07 -6.78
CA ILE A 47 1.77 -6.72 -5.53
C ILE A 47 0.88 -5.69 -4.84
N PHE A 48 0.27 -6.08 -3.73
CA PHE A 48 -0.45 -5.14 -2.87
C PHE A 48 0.54 -4.53 -1.88
N GLY A 49 0.87 -3.27 -2.10
CA GLY A 49 1.47 -2.44 -1.07
C GLY A 49 0.39 -1.83 -0.19
N ALA A 50 0.52 -1.94 1.14
CA ALA A 50 -0.23 -1.07 2.02
C ALA A 50 0.49 0.28 2.08
N LEU A 51 -0.11 1.30 1.47
CA LEU A 51 0.37 2.67 1.60
C LEU A 51 -0.48 3.38 2.64
N ASP A 52 0.16 3.83 3.73
CA ASP A 52 -0.50 4.67 4.72
C ASP A 52 -0.74 6.06 4.14
N MET A 53 -1.91 6.24 3.52
CA MET A 53 -2.27 7.49 2.86
C MET A 53 -2.26 8.68 3.83
N GLU A 54 -2.62 8.47 5.10
CA GLU A 54 -2.65 9.52 6.11
C GLU A 54 -1.23 9.95 6.49
N ALA A 55 -0.34 8.99 6.75
CA ALA A 55 1.07 9.28 7.06
C ALA A 55 1.77 10.05 5.94
N TYR A 56 1.36 9.87 4.68
CA TYR A 56 1.89 10.57 3.51
C TYR A 56 1.06 11.78 3.06
N MET A 57 0.00 12.17 3.79
CA MET A 57 -0.90 13.28 3.43
C MET A 57 -1.58 13.13 2.05
N ILE A 58 -1.81 11.90 1.62
CA ILE A 58 -2.52 11.56 0.39
C ILE A 58 -4.02 11.52 0.69
N LYS A 59 -4.82 12.24 -0.11
CA LYS A 59 -6.27 12.34 0.08
C LYS A 59 -7.02 11.73 -1.11
N LEU A 60 -8.31 11.41 -0.92
CA LEU A 60 -9.20 11.01 -2.00
C LEU A 60 -9.96 12.22 -2.55
N ASP A 61 -9.74 12.57 -3.82
CA ASP A 61 -10.61 13.50 -4.55
C ASP A 61 -11.71 12.68 -5.23
N LEU A 62 -12.81 12.46 -4.50
CA LEU A 62 -13.95 11.67 -4.97
C LEU A 62 -14.66 12.33 -6.17
N ALA A 63 -14.67 13.66 -6.25
CA ALA A 63 -15.29 14.38 -7.34
C ALA A 63 -14.57 14.14 -8.67
N ARG A 64 -13.24 14.05 -8.63
CA ARG A 64 -12.41 13.77 -9.81
C ARG A 64 -11.98 12.31 -9.94
N ARG A 65 -12.40 11.44 -9.00
CA ARG A 65 -12.06 10.01 -8.94
C ARG A 65 -10.54 9.77 -9.01
N ARG A 66 -9.77 10.56 -8.28
CA ARG A 66 -8.31 10.50 -8.26
C ARG A 66 -7.76 10.68 -6.85
N LEU A 67 -6.48 10.35 -6.68
CA LEU A 67 -5.75 10.74 -5.48
C LEU A 67 -5.42 12.24 -5.56
N ASP A 68 -5.62 12.94 -4.46
CA ASP A 68 -5.12 14.30 -4.25
C ASP A 68 -3.78 14.21 -3.51
N LEU A 69 -2.74 14.66 -4.21
CA LEU A 69 -1.35 14.64 -3.77
C LEU A 69 -0.83 16.06 -3.50
N SER A 70 -1.71 17.06 -3.41
CA SER A 70 -1.32 18.47 -3.22
C SER A 70 -0.50 18.72 -1.95
N GLU A 71 -0.71 17.90 -0.92
CA GLU A 71 0.03 17.95 0.35
C GLU A 71 1.09 16.85 0.48
N PHE A 72 1.28 16.02 -0.55
CA PHE A 72 2.22 14.89 -0.51
C PHE A 72 3.68 15.35 -0.49
N THR A 73 4.35 15.09 0.64
CA THR A 73 5.76 15.49 0.81
C THR A 73 6.75 14.39 0.43
N GLY A 74 6.32 13.12 0.38
CA GLY A 74 7.21 11.96 0.22
C GLY A 74 7.88 11.51 1.52
N TYR A 75 7.67 12.23 2.61
CA TYR A 75 8.13 11.87 3.95
C TYR A 75 6.91 11.48 4.79
N MET A 76 7.04 10.41 5.57
CA MET A 76 6.02 10.10 6.57
C MET A 76 6.00 11.21 7.62
N LEU A 77 4.82 11.72 7.95
CA LEU A 77 4.63 12.51 9.15
C LEU A 77 4.92 11.61 10.35
N ALA A 78 5.97 11.93 11.12
CA ALA A 78 6.19 11.32 12.42
C ALA A 78 5.15 11.88 13.40
N LEU A 79 4.21 11.04 13.82
CA LEU A 79 3.34 11.29 14.97
C LEU A 79 4.03 10.84 16.27
#